data_AF-A0A3D2S111-F1
#
_entry.id   AF-A0A3D2S111-F1
#
_cell.length_a   1.000
_cell.length_b   1.000
_cell.length_c   1.000
_cell.angle_alpha   90.00
_cell.angle_beta   90.00
_cell.angle_gamma   90.00
#
_symmetry.space_group_name_H-M   'P 1'
#
loop_
_entity.id
_entity.type
_entity.pdbx_description
1 polymer ?
#
loop_
_entity_poly.entity_id
_entity_poly.type
_entity_poly.pdbx_seq_one_letter_code
_entity_poly.pdbx_strand_id
1 'polypeptide(L)'
;MEETNMNRFKGIALTFSLVCVVVWLAGCAGCNPPPLPSGMTPTSGPETGGTLVKITGEDFDIKNGVIVTFDGKSAQNINVPSETQVTCEAPAGTAGQEATVKISNKGQPEDKREQKTVPQKFAYTDATPPEVTTTDPSGNETISEYEDSMQVMNSLSITFNEAVNAGTGSVFVTSGTSEISGKATGSGNTITFAADEYMTAGNVYSITVSSIEDTAGNALTTPYKFSFTIQAPDKVKFYKVRPGDTLPAIASRPEVYGNSDRQYQL
;
A
#
# COMPACT_ATOMS: atom_id res chain seq x y z
N MET A 1 -47.63 78.33 -71.90
CA MET A 1 -47.07 78.19 -70.53
C MET A 1 -46.03 77.09 -70.63
N GLU A 2 -44.81 77.44 -70.24
CA GLU A 2 -43.59 76.58 -70.07
C GLU A 2 -43.23 75.65 -71.23
N GLU A 3 -42.24 75.93 -72.09
CA GLU A 3 -40.80 76.18 -71.84
C GLU A 3 -40.13 75.08 -71.00
N THR A 4 -39.44 74.13 -71.65
CA THR A 4 -37.96 73.98 -71.70
C THR A 4 -37.57 72.81 -70.74
N ASN A 5 -36.72 71.83 -71.02
CA ASN A 5 -35.35 71.90 -71.51
C ASN A 5 -34.82 70.49 -71.85
N MET A 6 -33.69 70.53 -72.54
CA MET A 6 -33.07 69.59 -73.45
C MET A 6 -32.00 68.71 -72.77
N ASN A 7 -31.54 67.71 -73.53
CA ASN A 7 -30.21 67.05 -73.51
C ASN A 7 -30.01 65.86 -72.55
N ARG A 8 -29.90 64.63 -73.07
CA ARG A 8 -28.68 64.00 -73.67
C ARG A 8 -27.44 64.18 -72.77
N PHE A 9 -26.93 63.09 -72.20
CA PHE A 9 -25.58 62.57 -72.47
C PHE A 9 -25.29 61.24 -71.74
N LYS A 10 -24.75 60.32 -72.53
CA LYS A 10 -23.88 59.14 -72.30
C LYS A 10 -23.38 58.84 -70.87
N GLY A 11 -23.31 57.54 -70.55
CA GLY A 11 -22.35 57.01 -69.57
C GLY A 11 -22.74 55.68 -68.96
N ILE A 12 -22.31 54.57 -69.57
CA ILE A 12 -22.27 53.25 -68.90
C ILE A 12 -21.18 53.35 -67.84
N ALA A 13 -21.57 53.60 -66.59
CA ALA A 13 -20.70 53.45 -65.43
C ALA A 13 -20.90 52.04 -64.88
N LEU A 14 -19.99 51.14 -65.27
CA LEU A 14 -19.85 49.80 -64.71
C LEU A 14 -19.37 49.96 -63.26
N THR A 15 -20.29 49.96 -62.30
CA THR A 15 -19.94 49.89 -60.89
C THR A 15 -19.58 48.44 -60.57
N PHE A 16 -18.29 48.17 -60.45
CA PHE A 16 -17.75 46.95 -59.85
C PHE A 16 -18.27 46.89 -58.40
N SER A 17 -19.31 46.10 -58.17
CA SER A 17 -19.67 45.67 -56.82
C SER A 17 -18.55 44.74 -56.37
N LEU A 18 -17.62 45.30 -55.58
CA LEU A 18 -16.63 44.55 -54.82
C LEU A 18 -17.39 43.69 -53.81
N VAL A 19 -17.84 42.52 -54.25
CA VAL A 19 -18.20 41.44 -53.34
C VAL A 19 -16.90 41.07 -52.66
N CYS A 20 -16.68 41.62 -51.47
CA CYS A 20 -15.79 41.04 -50.48
C CYS A 20 -16.26 39.60 -50.28
N VAL A 21 -15.71 38.67 -51.06
CA VAL A 21 -15.63 37.27 -50.67
C VAL A 21 -14.63 37.28 -49.51
N VAL A 22 -15.14 37.61 -48.33
CA VAL A 22 -14.54 37.14 -47.10
C VAL A 22 -14.69 35.63 -47.21
N VAL A 23 -13.69 34.99 -47.81
CA VAL A 23 -13.43 33.58 -47.57
C VAL A 23 -13.25 33.53 -46.07
N TRP A 24 -14.31 33.13 -45.37
CA TRP A 24 -14.17 32.62 -44.03
C TRP A 24 -13.30 31.38 -44.18
N LEU A 25 -11.99 31.56 -44.08
CA LEU A 25 -11.10 30.56 -43.51
C LEU A 25 -11.48 30.44 -42.03
N ALA A 26 -12.73 30.04 -41.75
CA ALA A 26 -13.01 29.26 -40.57
C ALA A 26 -12.24 27.97 -40.79
N GLY A 27 -10.97 27.95 -40.39
CA GLY A 27 -10.34 26.70 -40.00
C GLY A 27 -11.35 26.02 -39.08
N CYS A 28 -11.81 24.83 -39.47
CA CYS A 28 -12.76 24.07 -38.68
C CYS A 28 -12.15 23.88 -37.29
N ALA A 29 -12.57 24.70 -36.32
CA ALA A 29 -12.23 24.55 -34.91
C ALA A 29 -12.85 23.27 -34.30
N GLY A 30 -13.33 22.35 -35.15
CA GLY A 30 -14.00 21.10 -34.81
C GLY A 30 -13.35 19.84 -35.40
N CYS A 31 -12.12 19.89 -35.92
CA CYS A 31 -11.44 18.69 -36.42
C CYS A 31 -10.36 18.17 -35.47
N ASN A 32 -10.64 18.13 -34.15
CA ASN A 32 -9.84 17.32 -33.24
C ASN A 32 -10.59 15.98 -33.01
N PRO A 33 -10.25 14.91 -33.75
CA PRO A 33 -10.92 13.63 -33.59
C PRO A 33 -10.75 13.08 -32.16
N PRO A 34 -11.66 12.22 -31.68
CA PRO A 34 -11.42 11.46 -30.46
C PRO A 34 -10.15 10.59 -30.60
N PRO A 35 -9.34 10.44 -29.55
CA PRO A 35 -8.13 9.62 -29.61
C PRO A 35 -8.48 8.14 -29.77
N LEU A 36 -7.69 7.35 -30.50
CA LEU A 36 -7.91 5.91 -30.65
C LEU A 36 -6.78 5.11 -29.96
N PRO A 37 -6.88 4.84 -28.65
CA PRO A 37 -5.86 4.06 -27.94
C PRO A 37 -5.87 2.59 -28.40
N SER A 38 -4.69 2.05 -28.68
CA SER A 38 -4.50 0.65 -29.09
C SER A 38 -3.89 -0.22 -27.99
N GLY A 39 -3.20 0.37 -27.00
CA GLY A 39 -2.61 -0.38 -25.89
C GLY A 39 -1.78 0.48 -24.95
N MET A 40 -1.23 -0.15 -23.92
CA MET A 40 -0.31 0.48 -22.98
C MET A 40 0.72 -0.49 -22.41
N THR A 41 1.86 0.05 -22.00
CA THR A 41 2.93 -0.70 -21.33
C THR A 41 3.67 0.17 -20.31
N PRO A 42 3.98 -0.33 -19.10
CA PRO A 42 3.50 -1.58 -18.51
C PRO A 42 1.98 -1.53 -18.19
N THR A 43 1.39 -2.69 -17.90
CA THR A 43 -0.02 -2.82 -17.49
C THR A 43 -0.20 -3.01 -15.98
N SER A 44 0.85 -2.81 -15.20
CA SER A 44 0.81 -2.92 -13.74
C SER A 44 1.88 -2.06 -13.08
N GLY A 45 1.70 -1.78 -11.79
CA GLY A 45 2.65 -1.07 -10.94
C GLY A 45 2.18 -0.97 -9.49
N PRO A 46 3.02 -0.42 -8.59
CA PRO A 46 2.70 -0.32 -7.16
C PRO A 46 1.46 0.53 -6.89
N GLU A 47 0.71 0.20 -5.84
CA GLU A 47 -0.47 0.97 -5.39
C GLU A 47 -0.13 2.40 -4.96
N THR A 48 1.13 2.68 -4.62
CA THR A 48 1.63 4.04 -4.37
C THR A 48 1.68 4.93 -5.62
N GLY A 49 1.56 4.36 -6.83
CA GLY A 49 1.57 5.08 -8.10
C GLY A 49 2.97 5.36 -8.66
N GLY A 50 3.09 6.34 -9.56
CA GLY A 50 4.37 6.78 -10.14
C GLY A 50 4.90 5.89 -11.27
N THR A 51 4.19 4.83 -11.66
CA THR A 51 4.61 3.98 -12.78
C THR A 51 4.52 4.74 -14.08
N LEU A 52 5.64 4.86 -14.79
CA LEU A 52 5.68 5.48 -16.12
C LEU A 52 5.05 4.56 -17.16
N VAL A 53 3.83 4.88 -17.56
CA VAL A 53 3.04 4.17 -18.57
C VAL A 53 3.18 4.86 -19.92
N LYS A 54 3.49 4.06 -20.96
CA LYS A 54 3.40 4.44 -22.36
C LYS A 54 2.09 3.93 -22.93
N ILE A 55 1.23 4.83 -23.40
CA ILE A 55 0.00 4.52 -24.14
C ILE A 55 0.27 4.71 -25.63
N THR A 56 -0.10 3.74 -26.45
CA THR A 56 -0.01 3.79 -27.91
C THR A 56 -1.40 3.92 -28.52
N GLY A 57 -1.49 4.51 -29.71
CA GLY A 57 -2.75 4.70 -30.40
C GLY A 57 -2.59 5.54 -31.66
N GLU A 58 -3.67 6.21 -32.01
CA GLU A 58 -3.76 7.19 -33.08
C GLU A 58 -4.52 8.44 -32.57
N ASP A 59 -4.41 9.53 -33.33
CA ASP A 59 -5.16 10.77 -33.09
C ASP A 59 -4.92 11.42 -31.72
N PHE A 60 -3.75 11.27 -31.12
CA PHE A 60 -3.41 11.98 -29.88
C PHE A 60 -3.10 13.46 -30.15
N ASP A 61 -3.78 14.34 -29.42
CA ASP A 61 -3.62 15.79 -29.60
C ASP A 61 -2.29 16.29 -29.01
N ILE A 62 -1.27 16.44 -29.87
CA ILE A 62 0.04 16.99 -29.49
C ILE A 62 -0.09 18.46 -29.05
N LYS A 63 -0.96 19.23 -29.71
CA LYS A 63 -0.99 20.70 -29.57
C LYS A 63 -1.59 21.14 -28.23
N ASN A 64 -2.70 20.53 -27.82
CA ASN A 64 -3.38 20.88 -26.57
C ASN A 64 -3.16 19.83 -25.48
N GLY A 65 -2.59 18.67 -25.85
CA GLY A 65 -2.38 17.54 -24.96
C GLY A 65 -3.63 16.67 -24.77
N VAL A 66 -3.47 15.65 -23.93
CA VAL A 66 -4.52 14.71 -23.57
C VAL A 66 -4.84 14.76 -22.08
N ILE A 67 -5.98 14.18 -21.69
CA ILE A 67 -6.32 13.82 -20.31
C ILE A 67 -6.30 12.30 -20.23
N VAL A 68 -5.57 11.76 -19.28
CA VAL A 68 -5.54 10.33 -18.97
C VAL A 68 -6.02 10.12 -17.54
N THR A 69 -6.92 9.16 -17.35
CA THR A 69 -7.42 8.78 -16.03
C THR A 69 -7.33 7.26 -15.82
N PHE A 70 -7.09 6.87 -14.57
CA PHE A 70 -7.07 5.50 -14.07
C PHE A 70 -8.22 5.37 -13.08
N ASP A 71 -9.31 4.72 -13.50
CA ASP A 71 -10.56 4.62 -12.75
C ASP A 71 -11.07 5.97 -12.21
N GLY A 72 -10.99 6.99 -13.07
CA GLY A 72 -11.39 8.36 -12.74
C GLY A 72 -10.33 9.21 -12.04
N LYS A 73 -9.25 8.62 -11.51
CA LYS A 73 -8.11 9.38 -10.95
C LYS A 73 -7.20 9.90 -12.07
N SER A 74 -6.86 11.18 -12.04
CA SER A 74 -6.00 11.79 -13.07
C SER A 74 -4.56 11.28 -13.00
N ALA A 75 -4.02 10.90 -14.15
CA ALA A 75 -2.60 10.59 -14.32
C ALA A 75 -1.72 11.84 -14.13
N GLN A 76 -0.47 11.61 -13.72
CA GLN A 76 0.53 12.67 -13.52
C GLN A 76 1.51 12.72 -14.71
N ASN A 77 2.27 13.81 -14.82
CA ASN A 77 3.39 13.95 -15.77
C ASN A 77 3.07 13.52 -17.21
N ILE A 78 1.87 13.88 -17.70
CA ILE A 78 1.41 13.54 -19.05
C ILE A 78 2.26 14.30 -20.08
N ASN A 79 2.85 13.55 -21.01
CA ASN A 79 3.59 14.06 -22.15
C ASN A 79 3.11 13.37 -23.44
N VAL A 80 2.97 14.13 -24.53
CA VAL A 80 2.43 13.67 -25.81
C VAL A 80 3.48 13.87 -26.91
N PRO A 81 4.47 12.96 -27.01
CA PRO A 81 5.58 13.12 -27.95
C PRO A 81 5.16 12.98 -29.43
N SER A 82 4.06 12.29 -29.73
CA SER A 82 3.51 12.14 -31.08
C SER A 82 2.01 11.86 -31.05
N GLU A 83 1.35 11.91 -32.22
CA GLU A 83 -0.07 11.57 -32.36
C GLU A 83 -0.37 10.09 -32.08
N THR A 84 0.67 9.27 -31.90
CA THR A 84 0.58 7.82 -31.69
C THR A 84 1.12 7.36 -30.35
N GLN A 85 1.66 8.27 -29.54
CA GLN A 85 2.25 7.95 -28.25
C GLN A 85 1.96 9.01 -27.19
N VAL A 86 1.55 8.55 -26.02
CA VAL A 86 1.45 9.33 -24.78
C VAL A 86 2.29 8.63 -23.71
N THR A 87 2.98 9.38 -22.87
CA THR A 87 3.59 8.88 -21.64
C THR A 87 2.97 9.60 -20.45
N CYS A 88 2.68 8.88 -19.37
CA CYS A 88 2.17 9.46 -18.14
C CYS A 88 2.55 8.60 -16.93
N GLU A 89 2.49 9.16 -15.74
CA GLU A 89 2.63 8.42 -14.49
C GLU A 89 1.26 8.02 -13.95
N ALA A 90 1.10 6.73 -13.65
CA ALA A 90 -0.10 6.22 -13.00
C ALA A 90 -0.27 6.87 -11.61
N PRO A 91 -1.48 7.32 -11.24
CA PRO A 91 -1.74 7.85 -9.90
C PRO A 91 -1.72 6.74 -8.84
N ALA A 92 -1.76 7.12 -7.57
CA ALA A 92 -1.94 6.17 -6.47
C ALA A 92 -3.29 5.44 -6.58
N GLY A 93 -3.26 4.13 -6.41
CA GLY A 93 -4.36 3.20 -6.54
C GLY A 93 -4.71 2.50 -5.23
N THR A 94 -5.27 1.30 -5.36
CA THR A 94 -5.56 0.40 -4.26
C THR A 94 -4.98 -0.96 -4.63
N ALA A 95 -4.15 -1.53 -3.76
CA ALA A 95 -3.52 -2.82 -4.02
C ALA A 95 -4.55 -3.91 -4.35
N GLY A 96 -4.21 -4.77 -5.32
CA GLY A 96 -5.07 -5.85 -5.82
C GLY A 96 -6.20 -5.41 -6.75
N GLN A 97 -6.38 -4.11 -7.01
CA GLN A 97 -7.42 -3.60 -7.91
C GLN A 97 -6.89 -3.33 -9.32
N GLU A 98 -7.78 -3.51 -10.31
CA GLU A 98 -7.51 -3.14 -11.70
C GLU A 98 -8.25 -1.84 -12.06
N ALA A 99 -7.53 -0.84 -12.57
CA ALA A 99 -8.10 0.40 -13.06
C ALA A 99 -8.43 0.35 -14.55
N THR A 100 -9.62 0.84 -14.90
CA THR A 100 -9.98 1.15 -16.28
C THR A 100 -9.25 2.44 -16.71
N VAL A 101 -8.43 2.36 -17.74
CA VAL A 101 -7.69 3.52 -18.24
C VAL A 101 -8.47 4.20 -19.35
N LYS A 102 -8.70 5.51 -19.23
CA LYS A 102 -9.37 6.33 -20.23
C LYS A 102 -8.50 7.48 -20.69
N ILE A 103 -8.63 7.83 -21.97
CA ILE A 103 -7.92 8.94 -22.61
C ILE A 103 -8.91 9.81 -23.38
N SER A 104 -8.67 11.12 -23.40
CA SER A 104 -9.42 12.07 -24.23
C SER A 104 -8.54 13.26 -24.65
N ASN A 105 -8.83 13.86 -25.80
CA ASN A 105 -8.09 15.00 -26.31
C ASN A 105 -8.59 16.32 -25.70
N LYS A 106 -7.67 17.15 -25.18
CA LYS A 106 -8.03 18.43 -24.52
C LYS A 106 -8.58 19.45 -25.50
N GLY A 107 -8.16 19.41 -26.77
CA GLY A 107 -8.65 20.33 -27.79
C GLY A 107 -10.11 20.10 -28.20
N GLN A 108 -10.76 19.02 -27.74
CA GLN A 108 -12.21 18.87 -27.89
C GLN A 108 -12.94 19.75 -26.87
N PRO A 109 -14.03 20.46 -27.28
CA PRO A 109 -14.92 21.15 -26.34
C PRO A 109 -15.37 20.22 -25.22
N GLU A 110 -15.36 20.69 -23.98
CA GLU A 110 -15.61 19.84 -22.80
C GLU A 110 -16.96 19.13 -22.85
N ASP A 111 -18.00 19.80 -23.36
CA ASP A 111 -19.35 19.26 -23.56
C ASP A 111 -19.43 18.17 -24.63
N LYS A 112 -18.40 18.03 -25.48
CA LYS A 112 -18.31 17.07 -26.58
C LYS A 112 -17.10 16.15 -26.48
N ARG A 113 -16.34 16.23 -25.39
CA ARG A 113 -15.09 15.48 -25.24
C ARG A 113 -15.39 14.00 -25.06
N GLU A 114 -14.94 13.19 -26.00
CA GLU A 114 -15.13 11.75 -25.94
C GLU A 114 -13.98 11.10 -25.17
N GLN A 115 -14.31 10.41 -24.08
CA GLN A 115 -13.37 9.54 -23.38
C GLN A 115 -13.34 8.16 -24.05
N LYS A 116 -12.17 7.75 -24.53
CA LYS A 116 -11.94 6.42 -25.08
C LYS A 116 -11.21 5.56 -24.07
N THR A 117 -11.59 4.30 -24.01
CA THR A 117 -11.03 3.32 -23.07
C THR A 117 -9.84 2.65 -23.73
N VAL A 118 -8.71 2.59 -23.03
CA VAL A 118 -7.57 1.77 -23.45
C VAL A 118 -7.98 0.29 -23.33
N PRO A 119 -7.66 -0.59 -24.30
CA PRO A 119 -8.13 -1.97 -24.28
C PRO A 119 -7.69 -2.78 -23.04
N GLN A 120 -6.56 -2.41 -22.44
CA GLN A 120 -6.01 -3.04 -21.23
C GLN A 120 -6.42 -2.26 -19.97
N LYS A 121 -6.52 -2.98 -18.85
CA LYS A 121 -6.58 -2.37 -17.53
C LYS A 121 -5.20 -2.28 -16.90
N PHE A 122 -5.05 -1.38 -15.93
CA PHE A 122 -3.82 -1.22 -15.15
C PHE A 122 -3.99 -1.85 -13.76
N ALA A 123 -3.19 -2.86 -13.43
CA ALA A 123 -3.26 -3.53 -12.13
C ALA A 123 -2.35 -2.84 -11.10
N TYR A 124 -2.91 -2.50 -9.94
CA TYR A 124 -2.13 -2.04 -8.79
C TYR A 124 -1.69 -3.24 -7.97
N THR A 125 -0.38 -3.48 -7.90
CA THR A 125 0.24 -4.55 -7.09
C THR A 125 0.59 -4.01 -5.74
N ASP A 126 0.41 -4.80 -4.68
CA ASP A 126 0.88 -4.46 -3.34
C ASP A 126 2.42 -4.43 -3.29
N ALA A 127 2.97 -3.25 -3.02
CA ALA A 127 4.40 -3.02 -2.87
C ALA A 127 4.79 -2.51 -1.48
N THR A 128 3.84 -2.50 -0.53
CA THR A 128 4.08 -2.07 0.84
C THR A 128 4.52 -3.25 1.70
N PRO A 129 5.68 -3.18 2.37
CA PRO A 129 6.09 -4.21 3.33
C PRO A 129 5.17 -4.29 4.55
N PRO A 130 5.05 -5.48 5.18
CA PRO A 130 4.30 -5.64 6.41
C PRO A 130 5.02 -4.95 7.58
N GLU A 131 4.23 -4.44 8.53
CA GLU A 131 4.67 -3.78 9.76
C GLU A 131 4.11 -4.50 10.98
N VAL A 132 4.93 -4.71 12.01
CA VAL A 132 4.48 -5.26 13.29
C VAL A 132 3.65 -4.20 14.03
N THR A 133 2.40 -4.53 14.33
CA THR A 133 1.47 -3.65 15.05
C THR A 133 1.43 -3.95 16.54
N THR A 134 1.37 -5.24 16.92
CA THR A 134 1.35 -5.67 18.31
C THR A 134 2.12 -6.97 18.52
N THR A 135 2.52 -7.18 19.77
CA THR A 135 3.16 -8.41 20.24
C THR A 135 2.49 -8.86 21.53
N ASP A 136 2.47 -10.17 21.75
CA ASP A 136 2.03 -10.81 22.98
C ASP A 136 3.05 -11.90 23.36
N PRO A 137 3.87 -11.71 24.39
CA PRO A 137 3.88 -10.56 25.30
C PRO A 137 4.26 -9.25 24.61
N SER A 138 3.76 -8.14 25.15
CA SER A 138 4.07 -6.80 24.63
C SER A 138 5.54 -6.43 24.84
N GLY A 139 6.06 -5.58 23.96
CA GLY A 139 7.41 -5.05 24.10
C GLY A 139 7.66 -4.34 25.44
N ASN A 140 8.68 -4.80 26.16
CA ASN A 140 9.06 -4.42 27.52
C ASN A 140 8.08 -4.85 28.62
N GLU A 141 7.15 -5.77 28.34
CA GLU A 141 6.26 -6.33 29.36
C GLU A 141 7.04 -7.08 30.46
N THR A 142 6.51 -7.04 31.68
CA THR A 142 7.00 -7.84 32.80
C THR A 142 5.89 -8.76 33.29
N ILE A 143 6.04 -10.05 33.06
CA ILE A 143 5.13 -11.11 33.52
C ILE A 143 5.55 -11.50 34.93
N SER A 144 4.72 -11.17 35.92
CA SER A 144 4.96 -11.44 37.34
C SER A 144 3.95 -12.42 37.95
N GLU A 145 2.90 -12.75 37.22
CA GLU A 145 1.85 -13.69 37.63
C GLU A 145 1.96 -14.98 36.81
N TYR A 146 2.24 -16.08 37.49
CA TYR A 146 2.31 -17.43 36.93
C TYR A 146 2.14 -18.46 38.04
N GLU A 147 1.65 -19.65 37.70
CA GLU A 147 1.47 -20.76 38.64
C GLU A 147 2.76 -21.58 38.79
N ASP A 148 3.48 -21.82 37.68
CA ASP A 148 4.72 -22.61 37.66
C ASP A 148 5.85 -21.79 37.04
N SER A 149 6.85 -21.41 37.85
CA SER A 149 7.99 -20.61 37.39
C SER A 149 8.94 -21.35 36.44
N MET A 150 8.82 -22.68 36.31
CA MET A 150 9.55 -23.49 35.34
C MET A 150 8.75 -23.72 34.04
N GLN A 151 7.47 -23.35 34.03
CA GLN A 151 6.56 -23.57 32.90
C GLN A 151 5.63 -22.37 32.71
N VAL A 152 6.21 -21.17 32.58
CA VAL A 152 5.41 -19.92 32.55
C VAL A 152 4.67 -19.78 31.23
N MET A 153 5.37 -19.93 30.11
CA MET A 153 4.77 -19.89 28.78
C MET A 153 5.66 -20.59 27.77
N ASN A 154 5.09 -21.02 26.65
CA ASN A 154 5.84 -21.62 25.54
C ASN A 154 5.40 -21.09 24.18
N SER A 155 4.65 -19.99 24.14
CA SER A 155 4.20 -19.38 22.88
C SER A 155 4.19 -17.87 22.97
N LEU A 156 4.57 -17.20 21.90
CA LEU A 156 4.40 -15.76 21.72
C LEU A 156 3.77 -15.47 20.36
N SER A 157 3.07 -14.35 20.24
CA SER A 157 2.39 -13.93 19.02
C SER A 157 2.87 -12.56 18.54
N ILE A 158 2.99 -12.40 17.23
CA ILE A 158 3.32 -11.16 16.55
C ILE A 158 2.21 -10.88 15.54
N THR A 159 1.58 -9.71 15.64
CA THR A 159 0.52 -9.29 14.73
C THR A 159 1.03 -8.19 13.82
N PHE A 160 0.70 -8.30 12.54
CA PHE A 160 1.08 -7.37 11.47
C PHE A 160 -0.13 -6.53 11.02
N ASN A 161 0.15 -5.40 10.38
CA ASN A 161 -0.87 -4.54 9.75
C ASN A 161 -1.62 -5.25 8.59
N GLU A 162 -1.06 -6.32 8.05
CA GLU A 162 -1.57 -7.08 6.92
C GLU A 162 -1.27 -8.57 7.00
N ALA A 163 -1.76 -9.34 6.02
CA ALA A 163 -1.57 -10.78 5.99
C ALA A 163 -0.13 -11.15 5.60
N VAL A 164 0.46 -12.09 6.34
CA VAL A 164 1.86 -12.51 6.17
C VAL A 164 1.98 -13.97 5.75
N ASN A 165 3.05 -14.26 5.01
CA ASN A 165 3.46 -15.60 4.62
C ASN A 165 4.29 -16.23 5.75
N ALA A 166 3.64 -16.98 6.64
CA ALA A 166 4.27 -17.56 7.83
C ALA A 166 5.42 -18.55 7.60
N GLY A 167 5.67 -18.97 6.35
CA GLY A 167 6.81 -19.80 5.97
C GLY A 167 8.06 -19.02 5.56
N THR A 168 8.03 -17.69 5.64
CA THR A 168 9.14 -16.80 5.27
C THR A 168 9.84 -16.24 6.50
N GLY A 169 11.05 -15.74 6.32
CA GLY A 169 11.80 -15.06 7.39
C GLY A 169 12.13 -15.92 8.61
N SER A 170 12.28 -15.25 9.75
CA SER A 170 12.64 -15.88 11.02
C SER A 170 12.06 -15.13 12.21
N VAL A 171 11.62 -15.87 13.22
CA VAL A 171 11.43 -15.39 14.60
C VAL A 171 12.53 -16.01 15.43
N PHE A 172 13.51 -15.20 15.85
CA PHE A 172 14.65 -15.64 16.64
C PHE A 172 14.49 -15.20 18.09
N VAL A 173 14.56 -16.14 19.03
CA VAL A 173 14.31 -15.91 20.45
C VAL A 173 15.53 -16.30 21.26
N THR A 174 15.95 -15.44 22.19
CA THR A 174 17.11 -15.67 23.05
C THR A 174 16.81 -15.32 24.50
N SER A 175 17.48 -15.99 25.43
CA SER A 175 17.62 -15.54 26.81
C SER A 175 19.10 -15.38 27.14
N GLY A 176 19.52 -14.13 27.38
CA GLY A 176 20.94 -13.79 27.41
C GLY A 176 21.60 -14.13 26.06
N THR A 177 22.51 -15.09 26.06
CA THR A 177 23.19 -15.59 24.84
C THR A 177 22.66 -16.93 24.35
N SER A 178 21.74 -17.57 25.08
CA SER A 178 21.20 -18.87 24.74
C SER A 178 20.00 -18.72 23.83
N GLU A 179 19.97 -19.48 22.75
CA GLU A 179 18.81 -19.57 21.85
C GLU A 179 17.70 -20.40 22.50
N ILE A 180 16.46 -19.96 22.32
CA ILE A 180 15.27 -20.74 22.63
C ILE A 180 14.78 -21.34 21.32
N SER A 181 14.92 -22.65 21.16
CA SER A 181 14.45 -23.33 19.95
C SER A 181 12.92 -23.37 19.91
N GLY A 182 12.38 -23.40 18.69
CA GLY A 182 10.95 -23.45 18.48
C GLY A 182 10.58 -23.29 17.01
N LYS A 183 9.27 -23.22 16.77
CA LYS A 183 8.70 -23.13 15.44
C LYS A 183 7.77 -21.93 15.31
N ALA A 184 8.05 -21.09 14.31
CA ALA A 184 7.12 -20.06 13.85
C ALA A 184 6.06 -20.68 12.92
N THR A 185 4.80 -20.39 13.18
CA THR A 185 3.65 -20.73 12.33
C THR A 185 2.69 -19.56 12.31
N GLY A 186 1.75 -19.51 11.38
CA GLY A 186 0.82 -18.37 11.35
C GLY A 186 -0.18 -18.44 10.22
N SER A 187 -1.17 -17.57 10.30
CA SER A 187 -2.22 -17.40 9.30
C SER A 187 -2.78 -15.99 9.38
N GLY A 188 -3.16 -15.42 8.24
CA GLY A 188 -3.62 -14.02 8.20
C GLY A 188 -2.51 -13.10 8.70
N ASN A 189 -2.84 -12.22 9.64
CA ASN A 189 -1.94 -11.19 10.11
C ASN A 189 -1.05 -11.62 11.29
N THR A 190 -1.11 -12.88 11.73
CA THR A 190 -0.46 -13.29 12.98
C THR A 190 0.52 -14.42 12.76
N ILE A 191 1.73 -14.24 13.30
CA ILE A 191 2.73 -15.30 13.49
C ILE A 191 2.74 -15.66 14.97
N THR A 192 2.62 -16.95 15.25
CA THR A 192 2.83 -17.55 16.57
C THR A 192 4.14 -18.35 16.55
N PHE A 193 5.05 -18.01 17.45
CA PHE A 193 6.23 -18.81 17.73
C PHE A 193 5.92 -19.73 18.92
N ALA A 194 6.01 -21.04 18.69
CA ALA A 194 5.89 -22.06 19.74
C ALA A 194 7.30 -22.57 20.09
N ALA A 195 7.75 -22.31 21.32
CA ALA A 195 9.01 -22.79 21.84
C ALA A 195 8.95 -24.31 22.11
N ASP A 196 10.06 -25.02 21.89
CA ASP A 196 10.17 -26.45 22.18
C ASP A 196 10.21 -26.72 23.69
N GLU A 197 10.75 -25.77 24.46
CA GLU A 197 10.78 -25.77 25.91
C GLU A 197 10.08 -24.53 26.48
N TYR A 198 9.56 -24.65 27.71
CA TYR A 198 8.94 -23.52 28.39
C TYR A 198 9.96 -22.43 28.70
N MET A 199 9.53 -21.20 28.48
CA MET A 199 10.15 -20.00 29.01
C MET A 199 9.88 -19.93 30.52
N THR A 200 10.92 -19.63 31.30
CA THR A 200 10.95 -19.75 32.75
C THR A 200 11.19 -18.40 33.41
N ALA A 201 10.75 -18.28 34.65
CA ALA A 201 10.89 -17.07 35.44
C ALA A 201 12.35 -16.71 35.75
N GLY A 202 12.60 -15.42 35.94
CA GLY A 202 13.92 -14.86 36.22
C GLY A 202 14.75 -14.54 34.98
N ASN A 203 14.14 -14.60 33.80
CA ASN A 203 14.81 -14.41 32.53
C ASN A 203 14.23 -13.22 31.76
N VAL A 204 15.11 -12.59 30.96
CA VAL A 204 14.71 -11.67 29.91
C VAL A 204 14.78 -12.43 28.59
N TYR A 205 13.71 -12.33 27.80
CA TYR A 205 13.63 -12.92 26.47
C TYR A 205 13.72 -11.80 25.43
N SER A 206 14.70 -11.91 24.53
CA SER A 206 14.90 -10.97 23.43
C SER A 206 14.50 -11.65 22.12
N ILE A 207 13.65 -10.98 21.35
CA ILE A 207 13.06 -11.48 20.12
C ILE A 207 13.48 -10.58 18.97
N THR A 208 13.92 -11.20 17.87
CA THR A 208 14.16 -10.52 16.60
C THR A 208 13.33 -11.19 15.51
N VAL A 209 12.46 -10.40 14.89
CA VAL A 209 11.64 -10.80 13.74
C VAL A 209 12.26 -10.20 12.49
N SER A 210 12.62 -11.04 11.53
CA SER A 210 13.32 -10.61 10.31
C SER A 210 12.73 -11.26 9.08
N SER A 211 12.70 -10.52 7.96
CA SER A 211 12.44 -11.04 6.62
C SER A 211 11.11 -11.79 6.46
N ILE A 212 10.14 -11.55 7.36
CA ILE A 212 8.76 -12.01 7.17
C ILE A 212 8.20 -11.25 5.97
N GLU A 213 7.66 -11.97 4.99
CA GLU A 213 7.03 -11.41 3.80
C GLU A 213 5.51 -11.34 3.99
N ASP A 214 4.88 -10.32 3.41
CA ASP A 214 3.43 -10.31 3.18
C ASP A 214 3.02 -11.32 2.09
N THR A 215 1.72 -11.38 1.77
CA THR A 215 1.20 -12.25 0.71
C THR A 215 1.61 -11.86 -0.72
N ALA A 216 2.07 -10.62 -0.93
CA ALA A 216 2.59 -10.13 -2.20
C ALA A 216 4.11 -10.32 -2.38
N GLY A 217 4.79 -10.77 -1.32
CA GLY A 217 6.23 -11.05 -1.30
C GLY A 217 7.09 -9.86 -0.85
N ASN A 218 6.51 -8.79 -0.30
CA ASN A 218 7.31 -7.70 0.25
C ASN A 218 7.79 -8.10 1.65
N ALA A 219 9.11 -8.13 1.84
CA ALA A 219 9.72 -8.49 3.11
C ALA A 219 9.77 -7.30 4.08
N LEU A 220 9.57 -7.57 5.37
CA LEU A 220 9.83 -6.63 6.46
C LEU A 220 11.21 -5.98 6.30
N THR A 221 11.22 -4.68 6.03
CA THR A 221 12.43 -3.95 5.59
C THR A 221 13.48 -3.81 6.70
N THR A 222 13.04 -3.66 7.95
CA THR A 222 13.91 -3.53 9.13
C THR A 222 13.51 -4.59 10.15
N PRO A 223 14.46 -5.41 10.64
CA PRO A 223 14.16 -6.38 11.69
C PRO A 223 13.48 -5.73 12.90
N TYR A 224 12.32 -6.24 13.27
CA TYR A 224 11.60 -5.78 14.45
C TYR A 224 12.18 -6.47 15.69
N LYS A 225 12.54 -5.67 16.70
CA LYS A 225 13.16 -6.17 17.94
C LYS A 225 12.33 -5.75 19.13
N PHE A 226 12.04 -6.70 20.00
CA PHE A 226 11.42 -6.46 21.28
C PHE A 226 11.95 -7.45 22.32
N SER A 227 11.70 -7.16 23.58
CA SER A 227 11.96 -8.08 24.67
C SER A 227 10.81 -8.06 25.66
N PHE A 228 10.71 -9.10 26.48
CA PHE A 228 9.88 -9.10 27.66
C PHE A 228 10.63 -9.81 28.79
N THR A 229 10.18 -9.57 30.02
CA THR A 229 10.77 -10.15 31.22
C THR A 229 9.76 -11.07 31.87
N ILE A 230 10.17 -12.29 32.22
CA ILE A 230 9.43 -13.11 33.18
C ILE A 230 10.10 -12.90 34.52
N GLN A 231 9.43 -12.17 35.42
CA GLN A 231 10.01 -11.73 36.68
C GLN A 231 10.36 -12.94 37.54
N ALA A 232 11.53 -12.92 38.18
CA ALA A 232 11.88 -13.93 39.17
C ALA A 232 10.88 -13.90 40.33
N PRO A 233 10.53 -15.07 40.88
CA PRO A 233 9.59 -15.14 41.98
C PRO A 233 10.23 -14.53 43.25
N ASP A 234 9.43 -13.89 44.12
CA ASP A 234 9.92 -13.19 45.32
C ASP A 234 10.49 -14.17 46.35
N LYS A 235 11.73 -13.98 46.81
CA LYS A 235 12.31 -14.88 47.84
C LYS A 235 11.48 -14.92 49.11
N VAL A 236 10.93 -16.09 49.47
CA VAL A 236 10.29 -16.26 50.79
C VAL A 236 11.31 -16.54 51.86
N LYS A 237 11.09 -15.98 53.04
CA LYS A 237 11.92 -16.25 54.22
C LYS A 237 11.54 -17.55 54.93
N PHE A 238 10.31 -18.04 54.72
CA PHE A 238 9.78 -19.22 55.41
C PHE A 238 8.93 -20.07 54.46
N TYR A 239 9.15 -21.39 54.46
CA TYR A 239 8.33 -22.36 53.73
C TYR A 239 7.52 -23.23 54.70
N LYS A 240 6.21 -23.37 54.45
CA LYS A 240 5.37 -24.29 55.22
C LYS A 240 5.47 -25.70 54.61
N VAL A 241 6.27 -26.55 55.24
CA VAL A 241 6.49 -27.95 54.85
C VAL A 241 5.18 -28.74 54.90
N ARG A 242 4.82 -29.42 53.81
CA ARG A 242 3.69 -30.36 53.75
C ARG A 242 4.15 -31.77 54.15
N PRO A 243 3.27 -32.63 54.72
CA PRO A 243 3.61 -34.03 54.96
C PRO A 243 4.07 -34.73 53.67
N GLY A 244 5.29 -35.27 53.68
CA GLY A 244 5.90 -35.93 52.51
C GLY A 244 6.86 -35.05 51.70
N ASP A 245 6.99 -33.77 52.02
CA ASP A 245 7.97 -32.91 51.37
C ASP A 245 9.41 -33.26 51.79
N THR A 246 10.33 -33.26 50.82
CA THR A 246 11.78 -33.36 51.06
C THR A 246 12.44 -32.01 50.78
N LEU A 247 13.56 -31.70 51.44
CA LEU A 247 14.30 -30.45 51.18
C LEU A 247 14.66 -30.27 49.69
N PRO A 248 15.10 -31.31 48.95
CA PRO A 248 15.28 -31.19 47.51
C PRO A 248 14.00 -30.86 46.75
N ALA A 249 12.86 -31.48 47.12
CA ALA A 249 11.57 -31.22 46.48
C ALA A 249 11.01 -29.82 46.79
N ILE A 250 11.29 -29.28 47.98
CA ILE A 250 10.96 -27.90 48.36
C ILE A 250 11.86 -26.93 47.60
N ALA A 251 13.17 -27.16 47.57
CA ALA A 251 14.12 -26.32 46.85
C ALA A 251 13.90 -26.34 45.33
N SER A 252 13.31 -27.43 44.79
CA SER A 252 12.93 -27.55 43.39
C SER A 252 11.54 -27.01 43.08
N ARG A 253 10.76 -26.56 44.07
CA ARG A 253 9.42 -25.99 43.85
C ARG A 253 9.54 -24.50 43.47
N PRO A 254 8.98 -24.09 42.33
CA PRO A 254 9.06 -22.71 41.87
C PRO A 254 8.26 -21.71 42.73
N GLU A 255 7.18 -22.19 43.37
CA GLU A 255 6.30 -21.41 44.27
C GLU A 255 6.91 -21.10 45.65
N VAL A 256 8.11 -21.60 46.00
CA VAL A 256 8.81 -21.24 47.25
C VAL A 256 9.35 -19.81 47.21
N TYR A 257 8.89 -19.04 46.23
CA TYR A 257 9.27 -17.68 45.98
C TYR A 257 7.99 -16.84 45.72
N GLY A 258 7.11 -16.69 46.70
CA GLY A 258 5.90 -15.87 46.58
C GLY A 258 5.66 -14.97 47.79
N ASN A 259 5.21 -13.74 47.55
CA ASN A 259 4.83 -12.72 48.53
C ASN A 259 4.35 -13.31 49.88
N SER A 260 4.99 -12.87 50.98
CA SER A 260 4.68 -13.30 52.36
C SER A 260 3.21 -13.12 52.77
N ASP A 261 2.43 -12.40 51.96
CA ASP A 261 1.04 -12.05 52.24
C ASP A 261 0.01 -12.95 51.54
N ARG A 262 0.41 -13.86 50.63
CA ARG A 262 -0.51 -14.90 50.12
C ARG A 262 -0.68 -16.00 51.17
N GLN A 263 -1.56 -15.76 52.12
CA GLN A 263 -2.08 -16.79 53.02
C GLN A 263 -2.83 -17.83 52.18
N TYR A 264 -2.19 -18.98 51.91
CA TYR A 264 -2.92 -20.16 51.46
C TYR A 264 -3.85 -20.61 52.59
N GLN A 265 -5.13 -20.22 52.50
CA GLN A 265 -6.18 -20.71 53.37
C GLN A 265 -6.42 -22.21 53.13
N LEU A 266 -6.77 -22.89 54.23
CA LEU A 266 -6.86 -24.34 54.42
C LEU A 266 -7.87 -25.04 53.51
#